data_AF-A0AAN7KQ13-F1
#
_entry.id   AF-A0AAN7KQ13-F1
#
_cell.length_a   1.000
_cell.length_b   1.000
_cell.length_c   1.000
_cell.angle_alpha   90.00
_cell.angle_beta   90.00
_cell.angle_gamma   90.00
#
_symmetry.space_group_name_H-M   'P 1'
#
loop_
_entity.id
_entity.type
_entity.pdbx_description
1 polymer ?
#
loop_
_entity_poly.entity_id
_entity_poly.type
_entity_poly.pdbx_seq_one_letter_code
_entity_poly.pdbx_strand_id
1 'polypeptide(L)'
;MRDLADNVVIISSIENIDPMGVHTRDSVTVAPAQTFTDRECQRLRDYSIAIIREIGVKCGGSNVQFVVNPIDGEDQIPNDITKKTATNFEPSIDYVATKVY
;
A
#
# COMPACT_ATOMS: atom_id res chain seq x y z
N MET A 1 4.39 -9.98 2.38
CA MET A 1 5.51 -10.87 2.78
C MET A 1 6.14 -11.43 1.52
N ARG A 2 7.47 -11.54 1.48
CA ARG A 2 8.24 -12.20 0.43
C ARG A 2 9.14 -13.27 1.03
N ASP A 3 9.22 -14.44 0.41
CA ASP A 3 10.14 -15.51 0.80
C ASP A 3 11.35 -15.61 -0.15
N LEU A 4 12.29 -16.50 0.19
CA LEU A 4 13.52 -16.71 -0.59
C LEU A 4 13.27 -17.35 -1.97
N ALA A 5 12.08 -17.92 -2.21
CA ALA A 5 11.67 -18.48 -3.49
C ALA A 5 10.98 -17.42 -4.39
N ASP A 6 11.02 -16.13 -3.99
CA ASP A 6 10.33 -15.03 -4.65
C ASP A 6 8.79 -15.14 -4.62
N ASN A 7 8.22 -15.96 -3.74
CA ASN A 7 6.79 -15.94 -3.52
C ASN A 7 6.42 -14.67 -2.75
N VAL A 8 5.45 -13.93 -3.28
CA VAL A 8 4.92 -12.72 -2.62
C VAL A 8 3.45 -12.91 -2.31
N VAL A 9 3.12 -12.71 -1.04
CA VAL A 9 1.74 -12.72 -0.56
C VAL A 9 1.38 -11.39 0.08
N ILE A 10 0.17 -10.96 -0.22
CA ILE A 10 -0.49 -9.84 0.43
C ILE A 10 -1.29 -10.41 1.60
N ILE A 11 -0.96 -10.00 2.82
CA ILE A 11 -1.55 -10.57 4.04
C ILE A 11 -2.86 -9.87 4.40
N SER A 12 -2.83 -8.54 4.45
CA SER A 12 -3.99 -7.71 4.81
C SER A 12 -3.99 -6.43 4.01
N SER A 13 -5.20 -5.96 3.68
CA SER A 13 -5.46 -4.63 3.14
C SER A 13 -6.02 -3.75 4.26
N ILE A 14 -5.45 -2.58 4.44
CA ILE A 14 -5.87 -1.65 5.50
C ILE A 14 -6.31 -0.34 4.86
N GLU A 15 -7.45 0.20 5.27
CA GLU A 15 -7.95 1.51 4.85
C GLU A 15 -8.00 2.46 6.05
N ASN A 16 -7.41 3.64 5.90
CA ASN A 16 -7.54 4.71 6.87
C ASN A 16 -8.91 5.38 6.72
N ILE A 17 -9.63 5.55 7.82
CA ILE A 17 -10.87 6.32 7.88
C ILE A 17 -10.55 7.82 7.90
N ASP A 18 -9.49 8.21 8.60
CA ASP A 18 -9.00 9.58 8.61
C ASP A 18 -8.27 9.90 7.29
N PRO A 19 -8.44 11.12 6.74
CA PRO A 19 -7.83 11.51 5.48
C PRO A 19 -6.31 11.68 5.59
N MET A 20 -5.63 11.71 4.44
CA MET A 20 -4.19 11.97 4.41
C MET A 20 -3.84 13.32 5.05
N GLY A 21 -2.81 13.30 5.89
CA GLY A 21 -2.40 14.41 6.74
C GLY A 21 -2.44 14.06 8.23
N VAL A 22 -3.20 13.03 8.61
CA VAL A 22 -3.12 12.38 9.92
C VAL A 22 -2.12 11.23 9.85
N HIS A 23 -1.26 11.09 10.87
CA HIS A 23 -0.32 9.99 10.93
C HIS A 23 -1.08 8.65 11.03
N THR A 24 -0.66 7.62 10.31
CA THR A 24 -1.36 6.33 10.25
C THR A 24 -1.57 5.69 11.62
N ARG A 25 -0.63 5.87 12.55
CA ARG A 25 -0.75 5.38 13.95
C ARG A 25 -1.76 6.15 14.80
N ASP A 26 -2.09 7.37 14.41
CA ASP A 26 -3.10 8.21 15.06
C ASP A 26 -4.45 8.12 14.32
N SER A 27 -4.50 7.41 13.19
CA SER A 27 -5.70 7.23 12.39
C SER A 27 -6.52 6.04 12.87
N VAL A 28 -7.84 6.16 12.82
CA VAL A 28 -8.73 5.00 12.83
C VAL A 28 -8.60 4.27 11.51
N THR A 29 -8.40 2.96 11.56
CA THR A 29 -8.19 2.12 10.37
C THR A 29 -9.12 0.91 10.40
N VAL A 30 -9.41 0.37 9.21
CA VAL A 30 -10.21 -0.84 9.03
C VAL A 30 -9.49 -1.85 8.15
N ALA A 31 -9.68 -3.13 8.45
CA ALA A 31 -9.24 -4.24 7.62
C ALA A 31 -10.41 -5.23 7.40
N PRO A 32 -10.64 -5.73 6.17
CA PRO A 32 -9.97 -5.33 4.94
C PRO A 32 -10.39 -3.91 4.49
N ALA A 33 -9.74 -3.37 3.45
CA ALA A 33 -10.19 -2.16 2.78
C ALA A 33 -11.65 -2.30 2.26
N GLN A 34 -12.45 -1.25 2.39
CA GLN A 34 -13.91 -1.28 2.18
C GLN A 34 -14.37 -0.50 0.94
N THR A 35 -13.71 0.61 0.62
CA THR A 35 -14.20 1.55 -0.42
C THR A 35 -13.49 1.42 -1.77
N PHE A 36 -12.59 0.44 -1.89
CA PHE A 36 -11.86 0.16 -3.12
C PHE A 36 -12.60 -0.86 -3.98
N THR A 37 -12.70 -0.57 -5.26
CA THR A 37 -13.10 -1.54 -6.28
C THR A 37 -12.04 -2.63 -6.40
N ASP A 38 -12.45 -3.79 -6.90
CA ASP A 38 -11.51 -4.90 -7.14
C ASP A 38 -10.33 -4.47 -8.03
N ARG A 39 -10.59 -3.66 -9.08
CA ARG A 39 -9.52 -3.16 -9.97
C ARG A 39 -8.50 -2.30 -9.23
N GLU A 40 -8.94 -1.39 -8.37
CA GLU A 40 -8.03 -0.57 -7.56
C GLU A 40 -7.22 -1.46 -6.60
N CYS A 41 -7.87 -2.41 -5.93
CA CYS A 41 -7.20 -3.37 -5.04
C CYS A 41 -6.14 -4.21 -5.77
N GLN A 42 -6.42 -4.71 -6.97
CA GLN A 42 -5.44 -5.45 -7.77
C GLN A 42 -4.27 -4.56 -8.19
N ARG A 43 -4.53 -3.30 -8.56
CA ARG A 43 -3.47 -2.35 -8.92
C ARG A 43 -2.53 -2.07 -7.75
N LEU A 44 -3.08 -1.79 -6.57
CA LEU A 44 -2.30 -1.58 -5.34
C LEU A 44 -1.51 -2.83 -4.92
N ARG A 45 -2.08 -4.02 -5.13
CA ARG A 45 -1.40 -5.30 -4.94
C ARG A 45 -0.19 -5.44 -5.86
N ASP A 46 -0.34 -5.16 -7.16
CA ASP A 46 0.74 -5.28 -8.12
C ASP A 46 1.88 -4.29 -7.82
N TYR A 47 1.52 -3.07 -7.40
CA TYR A 47 2.50 -2.08 -6.93
C TYR A 47 3.23 -2.50 -5.67
N SER A 48 2.53 -3.07 -4.69
CA SER A 48 3.14 -3.60 -3.47
C SER A 48 4.18 -4.69 -3.79
N ILE A 49 3.85 -5.57 -4.75
CA ILE A 49 4.74 -6.64 -5.23
C ILE A 49 5.97 -6.05 -5.96
N ALA A 50 5.78 -5.01 -6.77
CA ALA A 50 6.90 -4.34 -7.44
C ALA A 50 7.84 -3.66 -6.44
N ILE A 51 7.28 -2.96 -5.44
CA ILE A 51 8.04 -2.22 -4.44
C ILE A 51 8.85 -3.15 -3.54
N ILE A 52 8.25 -4.23 -3.01
CA ILE A 52 8.97 -5.17 -2.14
C ILE A 52 10.14 -5.85 -2.87
N ARG A 53 10.02 -6.03 -4.19
CA ARG A 53 11.08 -6.55 -5.06
C ARG A 53 12.19 -5.53 -5.29
N GLU A 54 11.82 -4.30 -5.65
CA GLU A 54 12.76 -3.20 -5.95
C GLU A 54 13.63 -2.83 -4.73
N ILE A 55 13.02 -2.76 -3.55
CA ILE A 55 13.74 -2.49 -2.30
C ILE A 55 14.69 -3.64 -1.92
N GLY A 56 14.47 -4.84 -2.50
CA GLY A 56 15.32 -5.99 -2.26
C GLY A 56 15.02 -6.71 -0.94
N VAL A 57 13.79 -6.64 -0.43
CA VAL A 57 13.36 -7.47 0.71
C VAL A 57 13.38 -8.93 0.26
N LYS A 58 14.33 -9.73 0.75
CA LYS A 58 14.53 -11.12 0.30
C LYS A 58 13.75 -12.16 1.10
N CYS A 59 13.55 -11.92 2.39
CA CYS A 59 12.81 -12.83 3.26
C CYS A 59 12.23 -12.02 4.42
N GLY A 60 10.91 -11.84 4.45
CA GLY A 60 10.22 -11.09 5.50
C GLY A 60 8.95 -10.39 5.05
N GLY A 61 8.37 -9.62 5.96
CA GLY A 61 7.27 -8.71 5.65
C GLY A 61 7.77 -7.29 5.36
N SER A 62 6.93 -6.53 4.69
CA SER A 62 7.11 -5.11 4.41
C SER A 62 5.74 -4.46 4.38
N ASN A 63 5.70 -3.18 4.78
CA ASN A 63 4.53 -2.36 4.75
C ASN A 63 4.70 -1.27 3.71
N VAL A 64 3.68 -1.17 2.86
CA VAL A 64 3.64 -0.23 1.75
C VAL A 64 2.39 0.61 1.95
N GLN A 65 2.57 1.92 2.12
CA GLN A 65 1.48 2.84 2.35
C GLN A 65 1.15 3.56 1.04
N PHE A 66 -0.11 3.61 0.62
CA PHE A 66 -0.54 4.27 -0.61
C PHE A 66 -1.43 5.48 -0.36
N VAL A 67 -1.37 6.44 -1.28
CA VAL A 67 -2.28 7.58 -1.36
C VAL A 67 -3.08 7.49 -2.64
N VAL A 68 -4.41 7.39 -2.51
CA VAL A 68 -5.33 7.26 -3.65
C VAL A 68 -6.32 8.41 -3.67
N ASN A 69 -6.53 9.03 -4.82
CA ASN A 69 -7.55 10.07 -4.96
C ASN A 69 -8.95 9.41 -5.02
N PRO A 70 -9.92 9.83 -4.20
CA PRO A 70 -11.25 9.20 -4.15
C PRO A 70 -12.16 9.56 -5.32
N ILE A 71 -11.84 10.60 -6.10
CA ILE A 71 -12.67 11.08 -7.22
C ILE A 71 -12.47 10.20 -8.46
N ASP A 72 -11.22 9.98 -8.84
CA ASP A 72 -10.84 9.21 -10.04
C ASP A 72 -10.23 7.85 -9.72
N GLY A 73 -9.94 7.59 -8.44
CA GLY A 73 -9.26 6.37 -8.02
C GLY A 73 -7.80 6.34 -8.47
N GLU A 74 -7.19 7.45 -8.88
CA GLU A 74 -5.80 7.49 -9.38
C GLU A 74 -4.77 7.74 -8.28
N ASP A 75 -3.56 7.21 -8.49
CA ASP A 75 -2.42 7.35 -7.59
C ASP A 75 -1.65 8.62 -7.97
N GLN A 76 -1.94 9.75 -7.32
CA GLN A 76 -1.58 11.08 -7.86
C GLN A 76 -0.14 11.58 -7.57
N ILE A 77 0.72 10.80 -6.90
CA ILE A 77 2.08 11.23 -6.53
C ILE A 77 3.10 10.11 -6.86
N PRO A 78 4.19 10.33 -7.59
CA PRO A 78 5.23 9.30 -7.80
C PRO A 78 6.08 9.07 -6.55
N ASN A 79 6.31 7.81 -6.16
CA ASN A 79 7.17 7.42 -5.03
C ASN A 79 8.64 7.38 -5.43
N ASP A 80 9.54 7.46 -4.44
CA ASP A 80 10.97 7.50 -4.69
C ASP A 80 11.63 6.19 -5.08
N ILE A 81 10.90 5.07 -5.03
CA ILE A 81 11.40 3.72 -5.30
C ILE A 81 11.16 3.35 -6.77
N THR A 82 9.90 3.17 -7.16
CA THR A 82 9.50 2.76 -8.50
C THR A 82 9.17 3.95 -9.41
N LYS A 83 9.02 5.16 -8.85
CA LYS A 83 8.61 6.39 -9.58
C LYS A 83 7.28 6.25 -10.32
N LYS A 84 6.44 5.29 -9.90
CA LYS A 84 5.20 4.91 -10.61
C LYS A 84 3.91 5.08 -9.79
N THR A 85 3.98 5.26 -8.47
CA THR A 85 2.81 5.16 -7.56
C THR A 85 3.04 6.00 -6.30
N ALA A 86 2.04 6.40 -5.52
CA ALA A 86 2.28 7.18 -4.29
C ALA A 86 2.57 6.25 -3.12
N THR A 87 3.82 6.19 -2.62
CA THR A 87 4.15 5.32 -1.48
C THR A 87 5.22 5.82 -0.53
N ASN A 88 4.93 5.70 0.77
CA ASN A 88 5.93 5.62 1.82
C ASN A 88 6.15 4.16 2.22
N PHE A 89 7.41 3.78 2.37
CA PHE A 89 7.80 2.43 2.78
C PHE A 89 8.17 2.43 4.27
N GLU A 90 7.54 1.54 5.04
CA GLU A 90 7.93 1.26 6.42
C GLU A 90 8.30 -0.22 6.56
N PRO A 91 9.38 -0.57 7.28
CA PRO A 91 9.69 -1.95 7.62
C PRO A 91 8.71 -2.45 8.71
N SER A 92 7.55 -2.93 8.32
CA SER A 92 6.60 -3.72 9.13
C SER A 92 5.83 -4.67 8.21
N ILE A 93 4.89 -5.51 8.67
CA ILE A 93 4.11 -6.39 7.78
C ILE A 93 2.75 -5.73 7.59
N ASP A 94 2.33 -5.41 6.35
CA ASP A 94 0.93 -5.14 5.86
C ASP A 94 0.90 -4.00 4.83
N TYR A 95 0.00 -3.96 3.83
CA TYR A 95 -0.13 -2.75 3.00
C TYR A 95 -1.29 -1.89 3.48
N VAL A 96 -1.05 -0.58 3.63
CA VAL A 96 -2.04 0.41 4.06
C VAL A 96 -2.37 1.29 2.87
N ALA A 97 -3.62 1.55 2.58
CA ALA A 97 -4.04 2.44 1.51
C ALA A 97 -5.00 3.48 2.07
N THR A 98 -4.67 4.76 1.93
CA THR A 98 -5.54 5.86 2.34
C THR A 98 -6.16 6.51 1.12
N LYS A 99 -7.49 6.66 1.10
CA LYS A 99 -8.16 7.58 0.16
C LYS A 99 -8.16 8.99 0.74
N VAL A 100 -7.72 9.98 -0.06
CA VAL A 100 -7.66 11.40 0.36
C VAL A 100 -8.99 12.08 0.08
N TYR A 101 -9.89 12.15 1.06
CA TYR A 101 -11.06 13.04 0.94
C TYR A 101 -10.68 14.52 0.99
#